data_AF-A0A3P6QKM8-F1
#
_entry.id   AF-A0A3P6QKM8-F1
#
_cell.length_a   1.000
_cell.length_b   1.000
_cell.length_c   1.000
_cell.angle_alpha   90.00
_cell.angle_beta   90.00
_cell.angle_gamma   90.00
#
_symmetry.space_group_name_H-M   'P 1'
#
loop_
_entity.id
_entity.type
_entity.pdbx_description
1 polymer ?
#
loop_
_entity_poly.entity_id
_entity_poly.type
_entity_poly.pdbx_seq_one_letter_code
_entity_poly.pdbx_strand_id
1 'polypeptide(L)'
;MTPIKASLLDETLRDITIWFDRGVNYLNWDSLAIDDFLEQAEKKIKLLEYQLKELDRNRATLNKVCATISAMKLFKQISKEYIVSAKEYMDYAESTRETDMEELATTVQSMLKNSLSKLEEALYDTNTNRCKKMAVVYQMCEQLILEALVNVSRFLSNNLLIFCFLNS
;
A
#
# COMPACT_ATOMS: atom_id res chain seq x y z
N MET A 1 7.70 7.25 14.90
CA MET A 1 7.80 6.70 13.52
C MET A 1 7.72 5.19 13.58
N THR A 2 7.04 4.54 12.64
CA THR A 2 7.15 3.07 12.51
C THR A 2 8.60 2.70 12.15
N PRO A 3 9.13 1.53 12.54
CA PRO A 3 10.52 1.14 12.29
C PRO A 3 10.90 1.22 10.80
N ILE A 4 9.95 0.91 9.92
CA ILE A 4 10.11 0.99 8.47
C ILE A 4 10.25 2.45 7.99
N LYS A 5 9.44 3.38 8.53
CA LYS A 5 9.60 4.82 8.25
C LYS A 5 10.98 5.31 8.66
N ALA A 6 11.48 4.86 9.82
CA ALA A 6 12.81 5.21 10.30
C ALA A 6 13.91 4.68 9.38
N SER A 7 13.83 3.41 8.99
CA SER A 7 14.84 2.82 8.11
C SER A 7 14.88 3.43 6.71
N LEU A 8 13.72 3.80 6.13
CA LEU A 8 13.67 4.36 4.78
C LEU A 8 14.16 5.81 4.72
N LEU A 9 13.95 6.56 5.79
CA LEU A 9 14.32 7.98 5.89
C LEU A 9 15.65 8.19 6.60
N ASP A 10 16.33 7.13 7.08
CA ASP A 10 17.57 7.26 7.86
C ASP A 10 18.66 7.99 7.09
N GLU A 11 18.83 7.66 5.80
CA GLU A 11 19.78 8.34 4.92
C GLU A 11 19.47 9.85 4.82
N THR A 12 18.21 10.21 4.53
CA THR A 12 17.77 11.60 4.42
C THR A 12 17.90 12.36 5.74
N LEU A 13 17.53 11.74 6.86
CA LEU A 13 17.64 12.34 8.20
C LEU A 13 19.10 12.54 8.60
N ARG A 14 19.98 11.60 8.28
CA ARG A 14 21.41 11.70 8.53
C ARG A 14 22.03 12.82 7.70
N ASP A 15 21.66 12.93 6.42
CA ASP A 15 22.13 14.00 5.54
C ASP A 15 21.68 15.38 6.02
N ILE A 16 20.43 15.49 6.48
CA ILE A 16 19.90 16.72 7.09
C ILE A 16 20.68 17.05 8.36
N THR A 17 20.91 16.07 9.22
CA THR A 17 21.63 16.26 10.49
C THR A 17 23.06 16.74 10.25
N ILE A 18 23.79 16.12 9.33
CA ILE A 18 25.16 16.52 8.96
C ILE A 18 25.16 17.94 8.36
N TRP A 19 24.16 18.28 7.53
CA TRP A 19 24.05 19.61 6.95
C TRP A 19 23.82 20.70 8.01
N PHE A 20 22.91 20.46 8.95
CA PHE A 20 22.65 21.38 10.05
C PHE A 20 23.85 21.49 11.00
N ASP A 21 24.53 20.38 11.31
CA ASP A 21 25.74 20.39 12.13
C ASP A 21 26.84 21.27 11.50
N ARG A 22 26.99 21.20 10.17
CA ARG A 22 27.90 22.08 9.41
C ARG A 22 27.49 23.55 9.52
N GLY A 23 26.20 23.82 9.37
CA GLY A 23 25.64 25.16 9.50
C GLY A 23 25.84 25.79 10.88
N VAL A 24 25.62 25.01 11.93
CA VAL A 24 25.74 25.49 13.31
C VAL A 24 27.20 25.69 13.71
N ASN A 25 28.08 24.73 13.40
CA ASN A 25 29.44 24.72 13.93
C ASN A 25 30.47 25.43 13.05
N TYR A 26 30.23 25.56 11.74
CA TYR A 26 31.27 26.01 10.79
C TYR A 26 30.82 27.15 9.87
N LEU A 27 29.54 27.53 9.87
CA LEU A 27 29.07 28.66 9.07
C LEU A 27 29.49 29.97 9.75
N ASN A 28 30.02 30.90 8.94
CA ASN A 28 30.19 32.27 9.38
C ASN A 28 28.84 33.00 9.28
N TRP A 29 28.21 33.22 10.44
CA TRP A 29 26.89 33.86 10.60
C TRP A 29 26.86 35.36 10.28
N ASP A 30 27.98 35.94 9.83
CA ASP A 30 28.05 37.32 9.32
C ASP A 30 28.26 37.36 7.79
N SER A 31 28.23 36.20 7.12
CA SER A 31 28.49 36.07 5.69
C SER A 31 27.20 36.09 4.85
N LEU A 32 27.29 36.56 3.60
CA LEU A 32 26.26 36.42 2.56
C LEU A 32 25.87 34.93 2.30
N ALA A 33 26.68 33.97 2.77
CA ALA A 33 26.41 32.54 2.65
C ALA A 33 25.24 32.02 3.52
N ILE A 34 24.67 32.85 4.40
CA ILE A 34 23.52 32.46 5.24
C ILE A 34 22.27 32.25 4.40
N ASP A 35 22.00 33.12 3.44
CA ASP A 35 20.80 33.03 2.60
C ASP A 35 20.81 31.72 1.78
N ASP A 36 21.97 31.39 1.18
CA ASP A 36 22.17 30.12 0.47
C ASP A 36 22.02 28.90 1.39
N PHE A 37 22.50 28.99 2.63
CA PHE A 37 22.35 27.92 3.62
C PHE A 37 20.89 27.71 4.01
N LEU A 38 20.15 28.79 4.28
CA LEU A 38 18.73 28.75 4.63
C LEU A 38 17.88 28.22 3.47
N GLU A 39 18.15 28.64 2.23
CA GLU A 39 17.43 28.15 1.05
C GLU A 39 17.66 26.63 0.86
N GLN A 40 18.90 26.16 1.04
CA GLN A 40 19.20 24.73 0.96
C GLN A 40 18.58 23.92 2.10
N ALA A 41 18.55 24.47 3.32
CA ALA A 41 17.89 23.86 4.45
C ALA A 41 16.38 23.72 4.19
N GLU A 42 15.73 24.77 3.68
CA GLU A 42 14.31 24.75 3.31
C GLU A 42 14.02 23.69 2.23
N LYS A 43 14.87 23.59 1.19
CA LYS A 43 14.73 22.55 0.15
C LYS A 43 14.81 21.14 0.74
N LYS A 44 15.77 20.89 1.64
CA LYS A 44 15.92 19.58 2.29
C LYS A 44 14.74 19.24 3.19
N ILE A 45 14.20 20.21 3.94
CA ILE A 45 12.99 20.02 4.75
C ILE A 45 11.79 19.69 3.86
N LYS A 46 11.56 20.46 2.79
CA LYS A 46 10.46 20.21 1.84
C LYS A 46 10.55 18.82 1.20
N LEU A 47 11.76 18.35 0.88
CA LEU A 47 11.97 16.99 0.37
C LEU A 47 11.57 15.93 1.40
N LEU A 48 11.99 16.09 2.66
CA LEU A 48 11.61 15.16 3.74
C LEU A 48 10.08 15.13 3.96
N GLU A 49 9.44 16.29 3.96
CA GLU A 49 7.98 16.40 4.07
C GLU A 49 7.27 15.70 2.90
N TYR A 50 7.77 15.87 1.68
CA TYR A 50 7.26 15.19 0.50
C TYR A 50 7.40 13.66 0.61
N GLN A 51 8.56 13.16 1.02
CA GLN A 51 8.81 11.73 1.22
C GLN A 51 7.90 11.11 2.29
N LEU A 52 7.72 11.81 3.43
CA LEU A 52 6.78 11.40 4.47
C LEU A 52 5.35 11.30 3.94
N LYS A 53 4.93 12.28 3.15
CA LYS A 53 3.59 12.34 2.56
C LYS A 53 3.34 11.19 1.58
N GLU A 54 4.32 10.83 0.74
CA GLU A 54 4.19 9.68 -0.16
C GLU A 54 4.13 8.36 0.60
N LEU A 55 4.87 8.23 1.69
CA LEU A 55 4.82 7.03 2.53
C LEU A 55 3.46 6.87 3.22
N ASP A 56 2.87 7.97 3.72
CA ASP A 56 1.52 7.95 4.28
C ASP A 56 0.45 7.65 3.22
N ARG A 57 0.61 8.17 2.00
CA ARG A 57 -0.26 7.82 0.86
C ARG A 57 -0.15 6.34 0.49
N ASN A 58 1.05 5.77 0.52
CA ASN A 58 1.25 4.35 0.26
C ASN A 58 0.54 3.48 1.30
N ARG A 59 0.68 3.81 2.58
CA ARG A 59 -0.05 3.12 3.65
C ARG A 59 -1.56 3.24 3.49
N ALA A 60 -2.06 4.43 3.15
CA ALA A 60 -3.49 4.63 2.91
C ALA A 60 -4.01 3.80 1.73
N THR A 61 -3.22 3.72 0.64
CA THR A 61 -3.55 2.87 -0.52
C THR A 61 -3.59 1.41 -0.14
N LEU A 62 -2.63 0.94 0.65
CA LEU A 62 -2.60 -0.44 1.11
C LEU A 62 -3.80 -0.79 2.01
N ASN A 63 -4.19 0.11 2.91
CA ASN A 63 -5.40 -0.07 3.71
C ASN A 63 -6.66 -0.17 2.84
N LYS A 64 -6.76 0.66 1.78
CA LYS A 64 -7.85 0.58 0.81
C LYS A 64 -7.86 -0.76 0.08
N VAL A 65 -6.70 -1.23 -0.37
CA VAL A 65 -6.56 -2.56 -1.01
C VAL A 65 -7.04 -3.67 -0.08
N CYS A 66 -6.61 -3.66 1.19
CA CYS A 66 -7.05 -4.65 2.17
C CYS A 66 -8.57 -4.60 2.42
N ALA A 67 -9.15 -3.39 2.46
CA ALA A 67 -10.59 -3.20 2.59
C ALA A 67 -11.34 -3.72 1.35
N THR A 68 -10.85 -3.47 0.13
CA THR A 68 -11.43 -3.99 -1.10
C THR A 68 -11.43 -5.52 -1.12
N ILE A 69 -10.30 -6.15 -0.74
CA ILE A 69 -10.20 -7.61 -0.61
C ILE A 69 -11.21 -8.12 0.43
N SER A 70 -11.27 -7.50 1.61
CA SER A 70 -12.15 -7.92 2.70
C SER A 70 -13.64 -7.76 2.39
N ALA A 71 -14.02 -6.79 1.55
CA ALA A 71 -15.40 -6.54 1.14
C ALA A 71 -15.88 -7.47 0.02
N MET A 72 -15.00 -8.31 -0.54
CA MET A 72 -15.33 -9.18 -1.67
C MET A 72 -16.40 -10.21 -1.28
N LYS A 73 -17.50 -10.22 -2.04
CA LYS A 73 -18.58 -11.20 -1.89
C LYS A 73 -18.46 -12.26 -2.97
N LEU A 74 -17.88 -13.40 -2.63
CA LEU A 74 -17.66 -14.52 -3.57
C LEU A 74 -18.94 -15.28 -3.93
N PHE A 75 -20.01 -15.11 -3.16
CA PHE A 75 -21.33 -15.65 -3.45
C PHE A 75 -22.34 -14.50 -3.52
N LYS A 76 -22.84 -14.20 -4.71
CA LYS A 76 -23.91 -13.23 -4.92
C LYS A 76 -25.26 -13.96 -4.83
N GLN A 77 -26.22 -13.33 -4.15
CA GLN A 77 -27.57 -13.87 -4.04
C GLN A 77 -28.33 -13.57 -5.33
N ILE A 78 -28.76 -14.61 -6.05
CA ILE A 78 -29.62 -14.45 -7.23
C ILE A 78 -31.01 -14.01 -6.75
N SER A 79 -31.67 -13.11 -7.49
CA SER A 79 -33.03 -12.68 -7.12
C SER A 79 -33.98 -13.88 -7.14
N LYS A 80 -34.94 -13.90 -6.20
CA LYS A 80 -35.91 -15.00 -6.06
C LYS A 80 -36.79 -15.20 -7.30
N GLU A 81 -36.78 -14.25 -8.22
CA GLU A 81 -37.54 -14.28 -9.48
C GLU A 81 -36.92 -15.19 -10.54
N TYR A 82 -35.64 -15.57 -10.38
CA TYR A 82 -34.96 -16.57 -11.20
C TYR A 82 -34.75 -17.86 -10.40
N ILE A 83 -35.71 -18.79 -10.48
CA ILE A 83 -35.49 -20.16 -10.02
C ILE A 83 -34.61 -20.84 -11.08
N VAL A 84 -33.29 -20.79 -10.87
CA VAL A 84 -32.31 -21.60 -11.61
C VAL A 84 -32.12 -22.92 -10.87
N SER A 85 -31.97 -24.02 -11.61
CA SER A 85 -31.60 -25.30 -11.00
C SER A 85 -30.30 -25.15 -10.20
N ALA A 86 -30.06 -26.02 -9.21
CA ALA A 86 -28.83 -25.97 -8.41
C ALA A 86 -27.56 -26.01 -9.29
N LYS A 87 -27.63 -26.73 -10.42
CA LYS A 87 -26.55 -26.78 -11.41
C LYS A 87 -26.34 -25.43 -12.11
N GLU A 88 -27.40 -24.83 -12.64
CA GLU A 88 -27.32 -23.51 -13.30
C GLU A 88 -26.90 -22.40 -12.34
N TYR A 89 -27.32 -22.47 -11.06
CA TYR A 89 -26.83 -21.56 -10.03
C TYR A 89 -25.32 -21.71 -9.83
N MET A 90 -24.82 -22.94 -9.74
CA MET A 90 -23.39 -23.20 -9.53
C MET A 90 -22.56 -22.75 -10.73
N ASP A 91 -23.02 -23.03 -11.95
CA ASP A 91 -22.36 -22.57 -13.19
C ASP A 91 -22.32 -21.03 -13.26
N TYR A 92 -23.43 -20.35 -12.91
CA TYR A 92 -23.48 -18.89 -12.83
C TYR A 92 -22.56 -18.31 -11.74
N ALA A 93 -22.59 -18.90 -10.54
CA ALA A 93 -21.79 -18.46 -9.41
C ALA A 93 -20.29 -18.65 -9.68
N GLU A 94 -19.91 -19.74 -10.34
CA GLU A 94 -18.52 -20.01 -10.75
C GLU A 94 -18.01 -19.01 -11.78
N SER A 95 -18.77 -18.76 -12.85
CA SER A 95 -18.42 -17.77 -13.87
C SER A 95 -18.32 -16.36 -13.29
N THR A 96 -19.27 -15.96 -12.45
CA THR A 96 -19.27 -14.64 -11.79
C THR A 96 -18.08 -14.49 -10.85
N ARG A 97 -17.73 -15.56 -10.12
CA ARG A 97 -16.58 -15.58 -9.19
C ARG A 97 -15.25 -15.42 -9.92
N GLU A 98 -15.09 -16.07 -11.05
CA GLU A 98 -13.87 -15.96 -11.87
C GLU A 98 -13.68 -14.51 -12.35
N THR A 99 -14.73 -13.89 -12.89
CA THR A 99 -14.69 -12.48 -13.33
C THR A 99 -14.41 -11.53 -12.18
N ASP A 100 -15.12 -11.68 -11.05
CA ASP A 100 -14.92 -10.82 -9.87
C ASP A 100 -13.49 -10.95 -9.31
N MET A 101 -12.90 -12.16 -9.34
CA MET A 101 -11.51 -12.40 -8.91
C MET A 101 -10.50 -11.75 -9.85
N GLU A 102 -10.70 -11.84 -11.16
CA GLU A 102 -9.82 -11.22 -12.14
C GLU A 102 -9.84 -9.68 -12.05
N GLU A 103 -11.02 -9.09 -11.88
CA GLU A 103 -11.18 -7.65 -11.68
C GLU A 103 -10.53 -7.18 -10.39
N LEU A 104 -10.71 -7.93 -9.29
CA LEU A 104 -10.05 -7.62 -8.02
C LEU A 104 -8.52 -7.68 -8.15
N ALA A 105 -7.99 -8.75 -8.74
CA ALA A 105 -6.56 -8.93 -8.93
C ALA A 105 -5.96 -7.77 -9.74
N THR A 106 -6.60 -7.41 -10.85
CA THR A 106 -6.18 -6.31 -11.71
C THR A 106 -6.21 -4.97 -10.97
N THR A 107 -7.28 -4.70 -10.22
CA THR A 107 -7.45 -3.47 -9.45
C THR A 107 -6.38 -3.36 -8.35
N VAL A 108 -6.20 -4.41 -7.56
CA VAL A 108 -5.21 -4.47 -6.48
C VAL A 108 -3.80 -4.28 -7.04
N GLN A 109 -3.46 -5.00 -8.11
CA GLN A 109 -2.16 -4.90 -8.76
C GLN A 109 -1.89 -3.48 -9.27
N SER A 110 -2.87 -2.86 -9.94
CA SER A 110 -2.76 -1.50 -10.47
C SER A 110 -2.59 -0.46 -9.36
N MET A 111 -3.40 -0.53 -8.30
CA MET A 111 -3.32 0.39 -7.15
C MET A 111 -1.96 0.32 -6.45
N LEU A 112 -1.48 -0.90 -6.18
CA LEU A 112 -0.20 -1.10 -5.50
C LEU A 112 0.97 -0.67 -6.38
N LYS A 113 0.99 -1.06 -7.65
CA LYS A 113 2.04 -0.68 -8.60
C LYS A 113 2.18 0.84 -8.68
N ASN A 114 1.07 1.55 -8.89
CA ASN A 114 1.07 3.01 -8.98
C ASN A 114 1.55 3.67 -7.68
N SER A 115 1.13 3.16 -6.52
CA SER A 115 1.55 3.72 -5.25
C SER A 115 3.01 3.44 -4.91
N LEU A 116 3.52 2.25 -5.24
CA LEU A 116 4.91 1.87 -4.99
C LEU A 116 5.86 2.58 -5.94
N SER A 117 5.49 2.75 -7.22
CA SER A 117 6.29 3.53 -8.18
C SER A 117 6.48 4.97 -7.71
N LYS A 118 5.41 5.64 -7.24
CA LYS A 118 5.49 7.01 -6.72
C LYS A 118 6.34 7.12 -5.44
N LEU A 119 6.25 6.12 -4.58
CA LEU A 119 7.06 6.07 -3.36
C LEU A 119 8.55 5.87 -3.69
N GLU A 120 8.85 5.01 -4.68
CA GLU A 120 10.22 4.79 -5.17
C GLU A 120 10.80 6.08 -5.76
N GLU A 121 10.00 6.80 -6.55
CA GLU A 121 10.39 8.07 -7.17
C GLU A 121 10.69 9.12 -6.10
N ALA A 122 9.85 9.24 -5.07
CA ALA A 122 10.05 10.20 -4.00
C ALA A 122 11.28 9.90 -3.12
N LEU A 123 11.58 8.61 -2.88
CA LEU A 123 12.67 8.22 -2.00
C LEU A 123 14.01 8.12 -2.72
N TYR A 124 14.03 7.65 -3.97
CA TYR A 124 15.24 7.25 -4.67
C TYR A 124 15.32 7.75 -6.12
N ASP A 125 14.39 8.59 -6.57
CA ASP A 125 14.34 9.12 -7.94
C ASP A 125 14.37 8.00 -9.01
N THR A 126 13.71 6.88 -8.71
CA THR A 126 13.62 5.69 -9.56
C THR A 126 12.18 5.17 -9.61
N ASN A 127 11.81 4.46 -10.68
CA ASN A 127 10.45 3.92 -10.87
C ASN A 127 10.46 2.45 -11.35
N THR A 128 11.49 1.72 -10.96
CA THR A 128 11.76 0.37 -11.45
C THR A 128 10.83 -0.69 -10.86
N ASN A 129 10.15 -0.38 -9.75
CA ASN A 129 9.38 -1.31 -8.92
C ASN A 129 10.23 -2.49 -8.42
N ARG A 130 11.55 -2.34 -8.39
CA ARG A 130 12.54 -3.37 -8.04
C ARG A 130 13.69 -2.80 -7.21
N CYS A 131 13.51 -1.63 -6.61
CA CYS A 131 14.54 -1.01 -5.80
C CYS A 131 14.84 -1.89 -4.55
N LYS A 132 16.10 -2.32 -4.40
CA LYS A 132 16.53 -3.16 -3.28
C LYS A 132 16.30 -2.47 -1.92
N LYS A 133 16.43 -1.15 -1.87
CA LYS A 133 16.18 -0.36 -0.65
C LYS A 133 14.69 -0.37 -0.23
N MET A 134 13.78 -0.66 -1.16
CA MET A 134 12.35 -0.83 -0.90
C MET A 134 11.93 -2.26 -0.51
N ALA A 135 12.86 -3.23 -0.45
CA ALA A 135 12.52 -4.62 -0.17
C ALA A 135 11.67 -4.81 1.09
N VAL A 136 11.96 -4.05 2.16
CA VAL A 136 11.20 -4.07 3.42
C VAL A 136 9.76 -3.58 3.22
N VAL A 137 9.55 -2.59 2.35
CA VAL A 137 8.20 -2.09 2.00
C VAL A 137 7.44 -3.14 1.22
N TYR A 138 8.07 -3.76 0.23
CA TYR A 138 7.43 -4.81 -0.57
C TYR A 138 7.02 -6.00 0.31
N GLN A 139 7.88 -6.44 1.22
CA GLN A 139 7.59 -7.53 2.14
C GLN A 139 6.42 -7.20 3.09
N MET A 140 6.38 -5.98 3.64
CA MET A 140 5.25 -5.52 4.46
C MET A 140 3.95 -5.53 3.66
N CYS A 141 3.99 -5.04 2.41
CA CYS A 141 2.81 -5.04 1.55
C CYS A 141 2.29 -6.45 1.29
N GLU A 142 3.19 -7.37 0.96
CA GLU A 142 2.88 -8.77 0.72
C GLU A 142 2.24 -9.43 1.94
N GLN A 143 2.82 -9.24 3.14
CA GLN A 143 2.27 -9.79 4.39
C GLN A 143 0.83 -9.32 4.66
N LEU A 144 0.55 -8.03 4.50
CA LEU A 144 -0.78 -7.47 4.77
C LEU A 144 -1.82 -7.95 3.75
N ILE A 145 -1.44 -8.09 2.48
CA ILE A 145 -2.31 -8.64 1.45
C ILE A 145 -2.61 -10.11 1.72
N LEU A 146 -1.59 -10.91 2.07
CA LEU A 146 -1.77 -12.31 2.42
C LEU A 146 -2.69 -12.47 3.63
N GLU A 147 -2.52 -11.64 4.65
CA GLU A 147 -3.40 -11.63 5.83
C GLU A 147 -4.85 -11.30 5.45
N ALA A 148 -5.07 -10.29 4.60
CA ALA A 148 -6.41 -9.96 4.10
C ALA A 148 -7.05 -11.14 3.33
N LEU A 149 -6.28 -11.83 2.49
CA LEU A 149 -6.75 -13.01 1.75
C LEU A 149 -7.09 -14.18 2.67
N VAL A 150 -6.26 -14.46 3.68
CA VAL A 150 -6.52 -15.51 4.69
C VAL A 150 -7.79 -15.19 5.49
N ASN A 151 -8.02 -13.91 5.81
CA ASN A 151 -9.25 -13.52 6.50
C ASN A 151 -10.49 -13.80 5.64
N VAL A 152 -10.46 -13.44 4.35
CA VAL A 152 -11.56 -13.75 3.41
C VAL A 152 -11.80 -15.26 3.33
N SER A 153 -10.75 -16.07 3.18
CA SER A 153 -10.91 -17.53 3.07
C SER A 153 -11.55 -18.14 4.32
N ARG A 154 -11.18 -17.65 5.51
CA ARG A 154 -11.77 -18.07 6.79
C ARG A 154 -13.26 -17.72 6.88
N PHE A 155 -13.66 -16.53 6.43
CA PHE A 155 -15.07 -16.14 6.37
C PHE A 155 -15.88 -17.05 5.45
N LEU A 156 -15.31 -17.47 4.31
CA LEU A 156 -15.98 -18.41 3.41
C LEU A 156 -16.19 -19.77 4.03
N SER A 157 -15.19 -20.33 4.71
CA SER A 157 -15.31 -21.63 5.38
C SER A 157 -16.44 -21.62 6.42
N ASN A 158 -16.57 -20.52 7.17
CA ASN A 158 -17.66 -20.35 8.15
C ASN A 158 -19.04 -20.21 7.48
N ASN A 159 -19.14 -19.47 6.38
CA ASN A 159 -20.39 -19.31 5.64
C ASN A 159 -20.83 -20.61 4.94
N LEU A 160 -19.89 -21.40 4.42
CA LEU A 160 -20.16 -22.73 3.84
C LEU A 160 -20.71 -23.70 4.89
N LEU A 161 -20.16 -23.68 6.12
CA LEU A 161 -20.72 -24.45 7.23
C LEU A 161 -22.18 -24.05 7.50
N ILE A 162 -22.47 -22.75 7.58
CA ILE A 162 -23.85 -22.26 7.79
C ILE A 162 -24.78 -22.69 6.66
N PHE A 163 -24.34 -22.62 5.39
CA PHE A 163 -25.15 -23.04 4.25
C PHE A 163 -25.42 -24.55 4.24
N CYS A 164 -24.43 -25.37 4.62
CA CYS A 164 -24.62 -26.81 4.80
C CYS A 164 -25.60 -27.11 5.95
N PHE A 165 -25.52 -26.39 7.07
CA PHE A 165 -26.42 -26.57 8.21
C PHE A 165 -27.86 -26.08 7.97
N LEU A 166 -28.08 -25.09 7.11
CA LEU A 166 -29.42 -24.58 6.78
C LEU A 166 -30.14 -25.37 5.68
N ASN A 167 -29.43 -26.23 4.94
CA ASN A 167 -29.99 -27.10 3.90
C ASN A 167 -29.96 -28.60 4.29
N SER A 168 -29.70 -28.91 5.57
CA SER A 168 -29.85 -30.25 6.17
C SER A 168 -31.16 -30.33 6.96
#